data_AF-A0A2T6ZDG4-F1
#
_entry.id   AF-A0A2T6ZDG4-F1
#
_cell.length_a   1.000
_cell.length_b   1.000
_cell.length_c   1.000
_cell.angle_alpha   90.00
_cell.angle_beta   90.00
_cell.angle_gamma   90.00
#
_symmetry.space_group_name_H-M   'P 1'
#
loop_
_entity.id
_entity.type
_entity.pdbx_description
1 polymer ?
#
loop_
_entity_poly.entity_id
_entity_poly.type
_entity_poly.pdbx_seq_one_letter_code
_entity_poly.pdbx_strand_id
1 'polypeptide(L)'
;MKLSHQDFVEFKRILHGDGEEEDDGFPKYSYYASSSSLLTERPAGALHEKIVSIISDGFVYSRGRLPRNIATKISVVGNQTMKRFEGTHRGSRKAADVAVQVTNDNGNREVKFVAEVGVAETYDKLTDDARLWLEGTQTVSLVMLVKLEESPVYQCPIRKLSEKELKRMNFPATNQIDGSNFLLASQYGPAIFNGYTWVGKVSGYFEFWGIDPTTKLAKCITSTNNISEMEKNPESGLYLSELIDIDEEHDEEIYFDWVNFLETLKETIKEMAVDRYVEALDDAEERANGVDKDYQQPSQASSA
;
A
#
# COMPACT_ATOMS: atom_id res chain seq x y z
N MET A 1 -4.00 7.62 -15.26
CA MET A 1 -3.98 8.52 -16.44
C MET A 1 -3.66 7.67 -17.67
N LYS A 2 -4.31 7.87 -18.83
CA LYS A 2 -3.87 7.19 -20.06
C LYS A 2 -2.60 7.84 -20.57
N LEU A 3 -1.56 7.06 -20.78
CA LEU A 3 -0.24 7.51 -21.21
C LEU A 3 0.32 6.47 -22.18
N SER A 4 0.64 6.88 -23.41
CA SER A 4 1.26 5.97 -24.36
C SER A 4 2.63 5.52 -23.88
N HIS A 5 3.17 4.42 -24.43
CA HIS A 5 4.51 3.97 -24.06
C HIS A 5 5.59 5.01 -24.38
N GLN A 6 5.45 5.73 -25.51
CA GLN A 6 6.39 6.79 -25.89
C GLN A 6 6.33 7.96 -24.90
N ASP A 7 5.11 8.38 -24.52
CA ASP A 7 4.93 9.45 -23.54
C ASP A 7 5.41 9.03 -22.14
N PHE A 8 5.32 7.74 -21.80
CA PHE A 8 5.87 7.20 -20.55
C PHE A 8 7.41 7.25 -20.52
N VAL A 9 8.07 6.89 -21.63
CA VAL A 9 9.53 7.02 -21.75
C VAL A 9 9.96 8.48 -21.62
N GLU A 10 9.21 9.39 -22.24
CA GLU A 10 9.47 10.83 -22.16
C GLU A 10 9.23 11.39 -20.74
N PHE A 11 8.12 11.01 -20.11
CA PHE A 11 7.80 11.35 -18.73
C PHE A 11 8.93 10.94 -17.78
N LYS A 12 9.48 9.72 -17.97
CA LYS A 12 10.62 9.23 -17.17
C LYS A 12 11.85 10.12 -17.35
N ARG A 13 12.18 10.48 -18.59
CA ARG A 13 13.31 11.36 -18.93
C ARG A 13 13.18 12.72 -18.26
N ILE A 14 11.97 13.27 -18.20
CA ILE A 14 11.69 14.56 -17.55
C ILE A 14 11.87 14.46 -16.03
N LEU A 15 11.42 13.37 -15.40
CA LEU A 15 11.46 13.19 -13.95
C LEU A 15 12.84 12.89 -13.39
N HIS A 16 13.65 12.09 -14.08
CA HIS A 16 14.92 11.60 -13.57
C HIS A 16 16.15 12.08 -14.36
N GLY A 17 15.95 12.91 -15.39
CA GLY A 17 17.00 13.31 -16.32
C GLY A 17 17.53 12.16 -17.18
N ASP A 18 18.74 12.31 -17.72
CA ASP A 18 19.45 11.29 -18.51
C ASP A 18 20.25 10.29 -17.63
N GLY A 19 20.12 10.35 -16.29
CA GLY A 19 20.84 9.52 -15.34
C GLY A 19 20.21 8.13 -15.09
N GLU A 20 21.03 7.17 -14.64
CA GLU A 20 20.53 5.90 -14.09
C GLU A 20 19.84 6.13 -12.73
N GLU A 21 18.76 5.37 -12.51
CA GLU A 21 17.75 5.50 -11.45
C GLU A 21 18.35 5.62 -10.03
N GLU A 22 18.08 6.71 -9.32
CA GLU A 22 17.91 6.66 -7.86
C GLU A 22 16.42 6.41 -7.60
N ASP A 23 16.09 5.16 -7.26
CA ASP A 23 14.73 4.61 -7.05
C ASP A 23 14.07 5.10 -5.73
N ASP A 24 14.75 6.03 -5.03
CA ASP A 24 14.34 6.54 -3.70
C ASP A 24 13.52 7.84 -3.78
N GLY A 25 13.36 8.42 -4.97
CA GLY A 25 12.66 9.69 -5.18
C GLY A 25 11.14 9.54 -5.33
N PHE A 26 10.37 10.32 -4.58
CA PHE A 26 8.94 10.53 -4.83
C PHE A 26 8.72 11.45 -6.07
N PRO A 27 7.68 11.26 -6.89
CA PRO A 27 6.63 10.23 -6.80
C PRO A 27 7.04 8.86 -7.33
N LYS A 28 6.63 7.80 -6.63
CA LYS A 28 6.63 6.44 -7.17
C LYS A 28 5.51 6.29 -8.21
N TYR A 29 5.69 5.37 -9.15
CA TYR A 29 4.71 5.15 -10.21
C TYR A 29 4.70 3.72 -10.73
N SER A 30 3.51 3.28 -11.14
CA SER A 30 3.26 2.02 -11.81
C SER A 30 2.74 2.27 -13.22
N TYR A 31 3.25 1.51 -14.20
CA TYR A 31 2.87 1.62 -15.61
C TYR A 31 2.32 0.29 -16.14
N TYR A 32 1.11 0.34 -16.70
CA TYR A 32 0.38 -0.81 -17.25
C TYR A 32 0.40 -0.69 -18.76
N ALA A 33 1.22 -1.50 -19.42
CA ALA A 33 1.38 -1.45 -20.88
C ALA A 33 0.10 -1.87 -21.62
N SER A 34 -0.61 -2.88 -21.11
CA SER A 34 -1.83 -3.43 -21.72
C SER A 34 -2.95 -2.40 -21.84
N SER A 35 -3.08 -1.51 -20.86
CA SER A 35 -4.09 -0.45 -20.83
C SER A 35 -3.51 0.93 -21.15
N SER A 36 -2.19 1.03 -21.39
CA SER A 36 -1.45 2.29 -21.53
C SER A 36 -1.81 3.26 -20.40
N SER A 37 -1.69 2.82 -19.15
CA SER A 37 -2.06 3.60 -17.97
C SER A 37 -0.87 3.83 -17.06
N LEU A 38 -0.69 5.08 -16.63
CA LEU A 38 0.22 5.46 -15.55
C LEU A 38 -0.57 5.74 -14.27
N LEU A 39 -0.12 5.15 -13.17
CA LEU A 39 -0.58 5.42 -11.81
C LEU A 39 0.57 6.01 -11.01
N THR A 40 0.33 7.18 -10.43
CA THR A 40 1.23 7.75 -9.41
C THR A 40 0.84 7.16 -8.07
N GLU A 41 1.79 6.54 -7.39
CA GLU A 41 1.62 6.02 -6.05
C GLU A 41 1.72 7.20 -5.07
N ARG A 42 0.83 7.23 -4.09
CA ARG A 42 0.93 8.18 -2.98
C ARG A 42 1.89 7.60 -1.93
N PRO A 43 2.52 8.45 -1.09
CA PRO A 43 3.25 7.92 0.05
C PRO A 43 2.32 7.02 0.86
N ALA A 44 2.82 5.85 1.25
CA ALA A 44 2.07 4.92 2.06
C ALA A 44 1.68 5.58 3.39
N GLY A 45 0.39 5.53 3.73
CA GLY A 45 -0.09 5.98 5.03
C GLY A 45 0.24 4.96 6.12
N ALA A 46 0.23 5.39 7.39
CA ALA A 46 0.53 4.50 8.54
C ALA A 46 -0.30 3.20 8.54
N LEU A 47 -1.56 3.26 8.11
CA LEU A 47 -2.43 2.08 8.02
C LEU A 47 -1.97 1.08 6.95
N HIS A 48 -1.50 1.56 5.80
CA HIS A 48 -0.96 0.72 4.73
C HIS A 48 0.31 0.00 5.21
N GLU A 49 1.25 0.75 5.76
CA GLU A 49 2.53 0.21 6.25
C GLU A 49 2.33 -0.85 7.36
N LYS A 50 1.36 -0.66 8.25
CA LYS A 50 1.06 -1.67 9.28
C LYS A 50 0.59 -2.99 8.68
N ILE A 51 -0.30 -2.96 7.69
CA ILE A 51 -0.75 -4.18 6.99
C ILE A 51 0.43 -4.84 6.28
N VAL A 52 1.24 -4.07 5.57
CA VAL A 52 2.44 -4.56 4.87
C VAL A 52 3.39 -5.25 5.85
N SER A 53 3.60 -4.67 7.04
CA SER A 53 4.39 -5.27 8.12
C SER A 53 3.80 -6.61 8.56
N ILE A 54 2.50 -6.68 8.87
CA ILE A 54 1.86 -7.92 9.34
C ILE A 54 2.01 -9.06 8.34
N ILE A 55 1.79 -8.79 7.06
CA ILE A 55 1.94 -9.79 6.00
C ILE A 55 3.40 -10.21 5.91
N SER A 56 4.33 -9.26 5.88
CA SER A 56 5.77 -9.53 5.79
C SER A 56 6.27 -10.34 6.99
N ASP A 57 5.86 -9.96 8.20
CA ASP A 57 6.22 -10.60 9.47
C ASP A 57 5.70 -12.03 9.53
N GLY A 58 4.50 -12.29 9.01
CA GLY A 58 3.96 -13.65 8.90
C GLY A 58 4.86 -14.56 8.07
N PHE A 59 5.29 -14.11 6.89
CA PHE A 59 6.24 -14.87 6.07
C PHE A 59 7.62 -15.00 6.71
N VAL A 60 8.12 -13.95 7.36
CA VAL A 60 9.41 -13.99 8.07
C VAL A 60 9.37 -15.00 9.21
N TYR A 61 8.27 -15.01 9.97
CA TYR A 61 8.02 -15.94 11.05
C TYR A 61 7.96 -17.39 10.55
N SER A 62 7.13 -17.67 9.53
CA SER A 62 7.04 -19.01 8.93
C SER A 62 8.40 -19.48 8.39
N ARG A 63 9.13 -18.62 7.68
CA ARG A 63 10.49 -18.94 7.20
C ARG A 63 11.45 -19.26 8.34
N GLY A 64 11.34 -18.57 9.49
CA GLY A 64 12.21 -18.77 10.65
C GLY A 64 12.06 -20.15 11.31
N ARG A 65 10.95 -20.85 11.05
CA ARG A 65 10.68 -22.19 11.58
C ARG A 65 11.15 -23.32 10.67
N LEU A 66 11.52 -22.99 9.43
CA LEU A 66 11.95 -23.98 8.44
C LEU A 66 13.41 -24.43 8.65
N PRO A 67 13.75 -25.66 8.24
CA PRO A 67 15.14 -26.07 8.12
C PRO A 67 15.95 -25.08 7.28
N ARG A 68 17.22 -24.87 7.67
CA ARG A 68 18.08 -23.84 7.06
C ARG A 68 18.19 -23.96 5.54
N ASN A 69 18.25 -25.18 5.00
CA ASN A 69 18.32 -25.45 3.56
C ASN A 69 17.08 -24.99 2.79
N ILE A 70 15.90 -24.99 3.42
CA ILE A 70 14.64 -24.49 2.84
C ILE A 70 14.53 -22.99 3.09
N ALA A 71 14.76 -22.55 4.32
CA ALA A 71 14.66 -21.14 4.71
C ALA A 71 15.52 -20.21 3.85
N THR A 72 16.74 -20.64 3.49
CA THR A 72 17.64 -19.85 2.62
C THR A 72 17.14 -19.68 1.19
N LYS A 73 16.19 -20.51 0.75
CA LYS A 73 15.56 -20.37 -0.58
C LYS A 73 14.50 -19.28 -0.60
N ILE A 74 13.99 -18.84 0.57
CA ILE A 74 12.86 -17.91 0.69
C ILE A 74 13.33 -16.51 1.08
N SER A 75 12.89 -15.51 0.32
CA SER A 75 13.12 -14.09 0.61
C SER A 75 11.80 -13.33 0.59
N VAL A 76 11.54 -12.55 1.63
CA VAL A 76 10.43 -11.60 1.69
C VAL A 76 11.00 -10.23 1.36
N VAL A 77 10.40 -9.55 0.38
CA VAL A 77 10.86 -8.24 -0.10
C VAL A 77 9.65 -7.32 -0.25
N GLY A 78 9.81 -6.04 0.05
CA GLY A 78 8.80 -5.01 -0.21
C GLY A 78 9.36 -3.93 -1.13
N ASN A 79 8.49 -3.17 -1.78
CA ASN A 79 8.86 -2.03 -2.63
C ASN A 79 9.82 -2.36 -3.79
N GLN A 80 9.94 -3.63 -4.18
CA GLN A 80 10.82 -4.02 -5.28
C GLN A 80 10.10 -3.85 -6.63
N THR A 81 10.56 -2.91 -7.45
CA THR A 81 10.03 -2.70 -8.80
C THR A 81 10.37 -3.86 -9.73
N MET A 82 9.33 -4.51 -10.25
CA MET A 82 9.43 -5.54 -11.28
C MET A 82 9.17 -4.94 -12.66
N LYS A 83 9.97 -5.38 -13.64
CA LYS A 83 9.93 -4.86 -15.03
C LYS A 83 9.76 -5.96 -16.08
N ARG A 84 9.82 -7.24 -15.67
CA ARG A 84 9.82 -8.41 -16.56
C ARG A 84 8.42 -9.01 -16.68
N PHE A 85 7.50 -8.22 -17.21
CA PHE A 85 6.17 -8.71 -17.57
C PHE A 85 6.13 -9.21 -19.01
N GLU A 86 5.20 -10.12 -19.30
CA GLU A 86 5.08 -10.85 -20.57
C GLU A 86 3.73 -10.64 -21.25
N GLY A 87 3.57 -11.22 -22.45
CA GLY A 87 2.32 -11.18 -23.20
C GLY A 87 1.82 -9.76 -23.48
N THR A 88 0.53 -9.54 -23.23
CA THR A 88 -0.14 -8.23 -23.33
C THR A 88 0.34 -7.23 -22.28
N HIS A 89 0.98 -7.70 -21.21
CA HIS A 89 1.53 -6.87 -20.13
C HIS A 89 3.00 -6.51 -20.36
N ARG A 90 3.62 -6.96 -21.46
CA ARG A 90 5.03 -6.69 -21.77
C ARG A 90 5.33 -5.20 -21.76
N GLY A 91 6.37 -4.81 -21.01
CA GLY A 91 6.77 -3.42 -20.83
C GLY A 91 6.12 -2.71 -19.64
N SER A 92 5.23 -3.38 -18.91
CA SER A 92 4.70 -2.88 -17.63
C SER A 92 5.80 -2.77 -16.57
N ARG A 93 5.55 -1.96 -15.55
CA ARG A 93 6.40 -1.79 -14.38
C ARG A 93 5.52 -1.60 -13.16
N LYS A 94 5.79 -2.34 -12.09
CA LYS A 94 5.05 -2.23 -10.83
C LYS A 94 5.93 -2.68 -9.66
N ALA A 95 5.84 -1.98 -8.54
CA ALA A 95 6.40 -2.43 -7.27
C ALA A 95 5.32 -3.18 -6.49
N ALA A 96 5.67 -4.32 -5.92
CA ALA A 96 4.80 -5.03 -5.00
C ALA A 96 4.93 -4.44 -3.59
N ASP A 97 3.83 -4.33 -2.86
CA ASP A 97 3.87 -3.95 -1.43
C ASP A 97 4.62 -5.02 -0.64
N VAL A 98 4.27 -6.30 -0.85
CA VAL A 98 5.02 -7.46 -0.37
C VAL A 98 5.17 -8.47 -1.50
N ALA A 99 6.35 -9.05 -1.66
CA ALA A 99 6.60 -10.17 -2.55
C ALA A 99 7.41 -11.26 -1.84
N VAL A 100 7.06 -12.52 -2.09
CA VAL A 100 7.84 -13.68 -1.64
C VAL A 100 8.53 -14.30 -2.83
N GLN A 101 9.86 -14.30 -2.76
CA GLN A 101 10.75 -14.91 -3.74
C GLN A 101 11.25 -16.24 -3.23
N VAL A 102 11.29 -17.21 -4.14
CA VAL A 102 11.74 -18.56 -3.90
C VAL A 102 12.82 -18.89 -4.91
N THR A 103 13.95 -19.40 -4.43
CA THR A 103 15.02 -19.91 -5.28
C THR A 103 14.68 -21.33 -5.71
N ASN A 104 14.44 -21.52 -7.00
CA ASN A 104 14.17 -22.84 -7.58
C ASN A 104 15.45 -23.70 -7.65
N ASP A 105 15.33 -24.96 -8.07
CA ASP A 105 16.46 -25.90 -8.10
C ASP A 105 17.54 -25.54 -9.12
N ASN A 106 17.23 -24.68 -10.09
CA ASN A 106 18.19 -24.12 -11.03
C ASN A 106 18.94 -22.90 -10.45
N GLY A 107 18.65 -22.50 -9.20
CA GLY A 107 19.23 -21.32 -8.56
C GLY A 107 18.58 -20.00 -8.96
N ASN A 108 17.49 -20.02 -9.73
CA ASN A 108 16.79 -18.80 -10.14
C ASN A 108 15.80 -18.36 -9.07
N ARG A 109 15.79 -17.06 -8.74
CA ARG A 109 14.76 -16.47 -7.88
C ARG A 109 13.50 -16.21 -8.68
N GLU A 110 12.40 -16.76 -8.20
CA GLU A 110 11.07 -16.63 -8.76
C GLU A 110 10.15 -15.99 -7.72
N VAL A 111 9.36 -15.01 -8.13
CA VAL A 111 8.32 -14.44 -7.25
C VAL A 111 7.14 -15.37 -7.31
N LYS A 112 6.73 -15.92 -6.16
CA LYS A 112 5.60 -16.87 -6.04
C LYS A 112 4.34 -16.21 -5.50
N PHE A 113 4.53 -15.29 -4.57
CA PHE A 113 3.45 -14.56 -3.92
C PHE A 113 3.67 -13.05 -4.05
N VAL A 114 2.56 -12.32 -4.21
CA VAL A 114 2.51 -10.86 -4.09
C VAL A 114 1.34 -10.47 -3.19
N ALA A 115 1.51 -9.48 -2.32
CA ALA A 115 0.40 -8.78 -1.68
C ALA A 115 0.32 -7.34 -2.18
N GLU A 116 -0.91 -6.86 -2.38
CA GLU A 116 -1.25 -5.48 -2.73
C GLU A 116 -2.27 -4.95 -1.72
N VAL A 117 -1.95 -3.83 -1.09
CA VAL A 117 -2.72 -3.21 -0.03
C VAL A 117 -3.29 -1.90 -0.55
N GLY A 118 -4.61 -1.82 -0.68
CA GLY A 118 -5.32 -0.63 -1.10
C GLY A 118 -6.10 0.03 0.02
N VAL A 119 -5.78 1.27 0.37
CA VAL A 119 -6.53 2.08 1.35
C VAL A 119 -7.49 3.04 0.64
N ALA A 120 -6.98 3.82 -0.30
CA ALA A 120 -7.77 4.76 -1.11
C ALA A 120 -8.04 4.22 -2.53
N GLU A 121 -7.43 3.09 -2.87
CA GLU A 121 -7.55 2.39 -4.12
C GLU A 121 -8.95 1.78 -4.25
N THR A 122 -9.50 1.83 -5.46
CA THR A 122 -10.76 1.14 -5.78
C THR A 122 -10.48 -0.35 -5.90
N TYR A 123 -11.48 -1.17 -5.60
CA TYR A 123 -11.37 -2.62 -5.77
C TYR A 123 -10.93 -3.00 -7.19
N ASP A 124 -11.52 -2.38 -8.22
CA ASP A 124 -11.14 -2.63 -9.62
C ASP A 124 -9.64 -2.46 -9.88
N LYS A 125 -8.98 -1.48 -9.24
CA LYS A 125 -7.53 -1.27 -9.41
C LYS A 125 -6.73 -2.41 -8.79
N LEU A 126 -7.12 -2.85 -7.59
CA LEU A 126 -6.51 -4.01 -6.94
C LEU A 126 -6.72 -5.28 -7.80
N THR A 127 -7.88 -5.45 -8.42
CA THR A 127 -8.09 -6.59 -9.33
C THR A 127 -7.25 -6.49 -10.61
N ASP A 128 -7.03 -5.28 -11.13
CA ASP A 128 -6.14 -5.06 -12.27
C ASP A 128 -4.68 -5.33 -11.90
N ASP A 129 -4.29 -5.08 -10.65
CA ASP A 129 -3.00 -5.47 -10.09
C ASP A 129 -2.84 -6.98 -10.01
N ALA A 130 -3.84 -7.69 -9.46
CA ALA A 130 -3.83 -9.15 -9.44
C ALA A 130 -3.69 -9.74 -10.86
N ARG A 131 -4.45 -9.21 -11.84
CA ARG A 131 -4.33 -9.62 -13.25
C ARG A 131 -2.94 -9.34 -13.81
N LEU A 132 -2.40 -8.15 -13.57
CA LEU A 132 -1.05 -7.80 -14.05
C LEU A 132 0.00 -8.77 -13.50
N TRP A 133 -0.07 -9.11 -12.22
CA TRP A 133 0.88 -10.04 -11.60
C TRP A 133 0.71 -11.48 -12.10
N LEU A 134 -0.51 -12.00 -12.08
CA LEU A 134 -0.80 -13.40 -12.39
C LEU A 134 -0.74 -13.69 -13.89
N GLU A 135 -1.25 -12.80 -14.74
CA GLU A 135 -1.30 -12.99 -16.20
C GLU A 135 -0.07 -12.40 -16.89
N GLY A 136 0.54 -11.38 -16.28
CA GLY A 136 1.72 -10.72 -16.81
C GLY A 136 3.04 -11.36 -16.38
N THR A 137 3.05 -12.33 -15.45
CA THR A 137 4.27 -13.06 -15.07
C THR A 137 4.04 -14.57 -15.10
N GLN A 138 5.09 -15.35 -15.37
CA GLN A 138 5.00 -16.81 -15.36
C GLN A 138 5.15 -17.42 -13.96
N THR A 139 5.73 -16.68 -13.02
CA THR A 139 6.19 -17.24 -11.74
C THR A 139 5.25 -16.99 -10.59
N VAL A 140 4.49 -15.88 -10.62
CA VAL A 140 3.55 -15.54 -9.54
C VAL A 140 2.37 -16.51 -9.62
N SER A 141 2.18 -17.30 -8.57
CA SER A 141 1.09 -18.27 -8.46
C SER A 141 -0.08 -17.74 -7.64
N LEU A 142 0.18 -16.82 -6.71
CA LEU A 142 -0.80 -16.31 -5.77
C LEU A 142 -0.65 -14.80 -5.56
N VAL A 143 -1.77 -14.09 -5.52
CA VAL A 143 -1.85 -12.67 -5.14
C VAL A 143 -2.83 -12.50 -3.99
N MET A 144 -2.42 -11.82 -2.92
CA MET A 144 -3.29 -11.36 -1.86
C MET A 144 -3.69 -9.92 -2.11
N LEU A 145 -4.99 -9.65 -2.19
CA LEU A 145 -5.50 -8.28 -2.22
C LEU A 145 -6.03 -7.93 -0.84
N VAL A 146 -5.55 -6.83 -0.28
CA VAL A 146 -6.08 -6.27 0.96
C VAL A 146 -6.73 -4.94 0.65
N LYS A 147 -8.03 -4.81 0.93
CA LYS A 147 -8.79 -3.58 0.75
C LYS A 147 -9.19 -3.02 2.10
N LEU A 148 -8.69 -1.83 2.40
CA LEU A 148 -9.10 -1.01 3.52
C LEU A 148 -9.99 0.14 3.03
N GLU A 149 -10.94 0.56 3.85
CA GLU A 149 -11.85 1.65 3.56
C GLU A 149 -12.03 2.53 4.78
N GLU A 150 -12.09 3.83 4.54
CA GLU A 150 -12.41 4.83 5.54
C GLU A 150 -13.81 5.41 5.24
N SER A 151 -14.71 5.37 6.22
CA SER A 151 -16.08 5.85 6.08
C SER A 151 -16.46 6.83 7.20
N PRO A 152 -16.73 8.12 6.89
CA PRO A 152 -16.64 8.73 5.56
C PRO A 152 -15.19 8.82 5.06
N VAL A 153 -15.02 8.87 3.73
CA VAL A 153 -13.72 9.13 3.10
C VAL A 153 -13.20 10.49 3.56
N TYR A 154 -11.90 10.55 3.88
CA TYR A 154 -11.29 11.77 4.39
C TYR A 154 -11.55 12.99 3.50
N GLN A 155 -12.07 14.04 4.12
CA GLN A 155 -12.10 15.38 3.58
C GLN A 155 -11.62 16.31 4.69
N CYS A 156 -10.56 17.07 4.43
CA CYS A 156 -10.03 18.02 5.42
C CYS A 156 -11.16 18.92 5.95
N PRO A 157 -11.53 18.79 7.24
CA PRO A 157 -12.75 19.40 7.76
C PRO A 157 -12.66 20.93 7.81
N ILE A 158 -11.44 21.45 7.85
CA ILE A 158 -11.14 22.87 8.00
C ILE A 158 -10.76 23.57 6.68
N ARG A 159 -10.71 22.82 5.57
CA ARG A 159 -10.22 23.33 4.26
C ARG A 159 -10.95 24.57 3.76
N LYS A 160 -12.25 24.68 4.06
CA LYS A 160 -13.12 25.77 3.56
C LYS A 160 -13.34 26.89 4.57
N LEU A 161 -12.70 26.83 5.74
CA LEU A 161 -12.88 27.84 6.78
C LEU A 161 -12.03 29.07 6.49
N SER A 162 -12.60 30.25 6.77
CA SER A 162 -11.87 31.51 6.77
C SER A 162 -10.91 31.60 7.97
N GLU A 163 -9.88 32.46 7.87
CA GLU A 163 -8.99 32.76 9.01
C GLU A 163 -9.77 33.17 10.26
N LYS A 164 -10.86 33.93 10.10
CA LYS A 164 -11.69 34.38 11.23
C LYS A 164 -12.38 33.19 11.91
N GLU A 165 -12.84 32.21 11.13
CA GLU A 165 -13.45 30.98 11.68
C GLU A 165 -12.40 30.10 12.37
N LEU A 166 -11.22 29.94 11.77
CA LEU A 166 -10.11 29.20 12.37
C LEU A 166 -9.66 29.83 13.71
N LYS A 167 -9.46 31.15 13.74
CA LYS A 167 -9.11 31.88 14.97
C LYS A 167 -10.18 31.74 16.05
N ARG A 168 -11.46 31.67 15.67
CA ARG A 168 -12.57 31.44 16.61
C ARG A 168 -12.60 30.03 17.19
N MET A 169 -12.11 29.03 16.46
CA MET A 169 -12.08 27.64 16.94
C MET A 169 -10.97 27.40 17.96
N ASN A 170 -9.97 28.28 18.02
CA ASN A 170 -8.87 28.21 18.98
C ASN A 170 -8.22 26.82 19.01
N PHE A 171 -7.89 26.32 17.82
CA PHE A 171 -7.17 25.07 17.64
C PHE A 171 -5.82 25.12 18.39
N PRO A 172 -5.45 24.07 19.15
CA PRO A 172 -4.12 23.95 19.74
C PRO A 172 -3.00 24.07 18.71
N ALA A 173 -1.81 24.46 19.15
CA ALA A 173 -0.64 24.42 18.28
C ALA A 173 -0.28 22.96 17.94
N THR A 174 0.40 22.74 16.81
CA THR A 174 0.78 21.41 16.31
C THR A 174 1.65 20.63 17.30
N ASN A 175 2.44 21.31 18.14
CA ASN A 175 3.25 20.70 19.20
C ASN A 175 2.48 20.42 20.51
N GLN A 176 1.19 20.74 20.57
CA GLN A 176 0.32 20.57 21.74
C GLN A 176 -0.77 19.53 21.51
N ILE A 177 -0.81 18.91 20.33
CA ILE A 177 -1.79 17.90 19.97
C ILE A 177 -1.12 16.53 19.85
N ASP A 178 -1.80 15.52 20.38
CA ASP A 178 -1.43 14.11 20.27
C ASP A 178 -2.68 13.24 20.12
N GLY A 179 -2.48 11.93 20.01
CA GLY A 179 -3.57 10.97 19.83
C GLY A 179 -4.59 10.94 20.98
N SER A 180 -4.23 11.42 22.17
CA SER A 180 -5.15 11.49 23.33
C SER A 180 -6.21 12.58 23.18
N ASN A 181 -5.96 13.59 22.34
CA ASN A 181 -6.94 14.65 22.06
C ASN A 181 -8.11 14.16 21.20
N PHE A 182 -7.96 13.04 20.49
CA PHE A 182 -8.96 12.52 19.58
C PHE A 182 -9.86 11.49 20.28
N LEU A 183 -11.16 11.76 20.29
CA LEU A 183 -12.17 10.81 20.74
C LEU A 183 -12.42 9.77 19.65
N LEU A 184 -12.30 8.50 19.99
CA LEU A 184 -12.73 7.40 19.14
C LEU A 184 -14.18 7.01 19.47
N ALA A 185 -15.06 7.08 18.47
CA ALA A 185 -16.47 6.69 18.64
C ALA A 185 -16.68 5.16 18.70
N SER A 186 -15.72 4.38 18.18
CA SER A 186 -15.65 2.93 18.33
C SER A 186 -14.20 2.46 18.22
N GLN A 187 -13.95 1.15 18.40
CA GLN A 187 -12.62 0.55 18.25
C GLN A 187 -11.97 0.86 16.90
N TYR A 188 -12.78 1.03 15.85
CA TYR A 188 -12.33 1.27 14.48
C TYR A 188 -12.60 2.71 14.03
N GLY A 189 -12.75 3.65 14.97
CA GLY A 189 -13.10 5.04 14.69
C GLY A 189 -14.61 5.29 14.53
N PRO A 190 -15.02 6.45 14.01
CA PRO A 190 -14.18 7.59 13.62
C PRO A 190 -13.39 8.22 14.78
N ALA A 191 -12.31 8.94 14.43
CA ALA A 191 -11.58 9.85 15.31
C ALA A 191 -12.09 11.29 15.18
N ILE A 192 -12.52 11.85 16.30
CA ILE A 192 -13.23 13.13 16.37
C ILE A 192 -12.47 14.09 17.29
N PHE A 193 -12.25 15.31 16.82
CA PHE A 193 -11.69 16.40 17.63
C PHE A 193 -12.37 17.73 17.26
N ASN A 194 -12.76 18.51 18.29
CA ASN A 194 -13.51 19.76 18.14
C ASN A 194 -14.78 19.65 17.27
N GLY A 195 -15.48 18.51 17.36
CA GLY A 195 -16.70 18.25 16.58
C GLY A 195 -16.47 17.91 15.11
N TYR A 196 -15.21 17.79 14.68
CA TYR A 196 -14.83 17.39 13.32
C TYR A 196 -14.31 15.96 13.29
N THR A 197 -14.67 15.23 12.24
CA THR A 197 -14.11 13.90 11.93
C THR A 197 -12.81 14.07 11.17
N TRP A 198 -11.71 13.66 11.78
CA TRP A 198 -10.37 13.71 11.18
C TRP A 198 -9.99 12.40 10.51
N VAL A 199 -10.50 11.29 11.04
CA VAL A 199 -10.44 9.97 10.41
C VAL A 199 -11.81 9.31 10.53
N GLY A 200 -12.36 8.83 9.43
CA GLY A 200 -13.58 8.04 9.40
C GLY A 200 -13.41 6.68 10.08
N LYS A 201 -14.50 5.91 10.13
CA LYS A 201 -14.44 4.51 10.57
C LYS A 201 -13.63 3.70 9.56
N VAL A 202 -12.63 2.96 10.04
CA VAL A 202 -11.83 2.05 9.23
C VAL A 202 -12.49 0.67 9.19
N SER A 203 -12.58 0.09 8.01
CA SER A 203 -12.97 -1.30 7.79
C SER A 203 -12.10 -1.89 6.69
N GLY A 204 -12.10 -3.20 6.54
CA GLY A 204 -11.43 -3.82 5.41
C GLY A 204 -11.56 -5.32 5.36
N TYR A 205 -11.06 -5.87 4.27
CA TYR A 205 -11.07 -7.29 3.98
C TYR A 205 -9.83 -7.67 3.17
N PHE A 206 -9.58 -8.97 3.09
CA PHE A 206 -8.63 -9.53 2.13
C PHE A 206 -9.20 -10.73 1.39
N GLU A 207 -8.60 -11.03 0.25
CA GLU A 207 -8.92 -12.21 -0.56
C GLU A 207 -7.68 -12.66 -1.34
N PHE A 208 -7.67 -13.92 -1.76
CA PHE A 208 -6.61 -14.47 -2.59
C PHE A 208 -7.07 -14.66 -4.03
N TRP A 209 -6.15 -14.39 -4.94
CA TRP A 209 -6.29 -14.52 -6.38
C TRP A 209 -5.25 -15.49 -6.91
N GLY A 210 -5.67 -16.32 -7.86
CA GLY A 210 -4.80 -17.26 -8.56
C GLY A 210 -5.20 -17.40 -10.03
N ILE A 211 -4.46 -18.22 -10.77
CA ILE A 211 -4.80 -18.53 -12.15
C ILE A 211 -5.83 -19.66 -12.21
N ASP A 212 -6.93 -19.44 -12.94
CA ASP A 212 -7.85 -20.52 -13.27
C ASP A 212 -7.15 -21.57 -14.16
N PRO A 213 -7.17 -22.86 -13.77
CA PRO A 213 -6.45 -23.88 -14.52
C PRO A 213 -7.01 -24.11 -15.92
N THR A 214 -8.27 -23.75 -16.17
CA THR A 214 -8.99 -23.94 -17.43
C THR A 214 -8.85 -22.72 -18.33
N THR A 215 -9.20 -21.53 -17.85
CA THR A 215 -9.20 -20.30 -18.67
C THR A 215 -7.83 -19.64 -18.77
N LYS A 216 -6.90 -19.98 -17.85
CA LYS A 216 -5.58 -19.33 -17.70
C LYS A 216 -5.67 -17.83 -17.38
N LEU A 217 -6.81 -17.39 -16.85
CA LEU A 217 -7.03 -16.01 -16.42
C LEU A 217 -7.01 -15.91 -14.90
N ALA A 218 -6.65 -14.74 -14.39
CA ALA A 218 -6.70 -14.45 -12.97
C ALA A 218 -8.15 -14.48 -12.46
N LYS A 219 -8.36 -15.14 -11.32
CA LYS A 219 -9.64 -15.15 -10.61
C LYS A 219 -9.43 -15.11 -9.10
N CYS A 220 -10.40 -14.55 -8.39
CA CYS A 220 -10.48 -14.72 -6.94
C CYS A 220 -10.75 -16.21 -6.63
N ILE A 221 -9.95 -16.79 -5.74
CA ILE A 221 -10.01 -18.21 -5.37
C ILE A 221 -10.54 -18.44 -3.95
N THR A 222 -10.69 -17.38 -3.15
CA THR A 222 -11.29 -17.44 -1.81
C THR A 222 -12.53 -16.57 -1.72
N SER A 223 -13.31 -16.75 -0.65
CA SER A 223 -14.26 -15.72 -0.23
C SER A 223 -13.54 -14.52 0.39
N THR A 224 -14.25 -13.40 0.47
CA THR A 224 -13.81 -12.22 1.19
C THR A 224 -13.68 -12.50 2.68
N ASN A 225 -12.50 -12.24 3.25
CA ASN A 225 -12.22 -12.36 4.68
C ASN A 225 -12.23 -10.97 5.33
N ASN A 226 -13.25 -10.69 6.15
CA ASN A 226 -13.36 -9.41 6.85
C ASN A 226 -12.29 -9.31 7.95
N ILE A 227 -11.43 -8.29 7.88
CA ILE A 227 -10.34 -8.10 8.85
C ILE A 227 -10.88 -7.98 10.28
N SER A 228 -12.04 -7.36 10.47
CA SER A 228 -12.68 -7.22 11.79
C SER A 228 -13.19 -8.53 12.40
N GLU A 229 -13.28 -9.61 11.61
CA GLU A 229 -13.70 -10.94 12.08
C GLU A 229 -12.51 -11.84 12.41
N MET A 230 -11.30 -11.46 12.01
CA MET A 230 -10.08 -12.25 12.18
C MET A 230 -9.66 -12.43 13.64
N GLU A 231 -10.15 -11.60 14.57
CA GLU A 231 -9.97 -11.82 16.01
C GLU A 231 -10.56 -13.18 16.45
N LYS A 232 -11.62 -13.64 15.78
CA LYS A 232 -12.32 -14.90 16.10
C LYS A 232 -11.86 -16.05 15.21
N ASN A 233 -11.26 -15.74 14.06
CA ASN A 233 -10.74 -16.71 13.12
C ASN A 233 -9.41 -16.21 12.56
N PRO A 234 -8.29 -16.42 13.27
CA PRO A 234 -6.99 -15.89 12.88
C PRO A 234 -6.32 -16.67 11.75
N GLU A 235 -6.94 -17.76 11.30
CA GLU A 235 -6.47 -18.58 10.18
C GLU A 235 -6.38 -17.72 8.91
N SER A 236 -5.21 -17.69 8.28
CA SER A 236 -5.02 -17.02 6.99
C SER A 236 -5.59 -17.85 5.85
N GLY A 237 -5.68 -19.17 6.02
CA GLY A 237 -6.01 -20.13 4.97
C GLY A 237 -4.92 -20.29 3.92
N LEU A 238 -3.70 -19.79 4.16
CA LEU A 238 -2.57 -19.85 3.24
C LEU A 238 -1.46 -20.74 3.79
N TYR A 239 -1.08 -21.76 3.03
CA TYR A 239 -0.01 -22.71 3.39
C TYR A 239 1.27 -22.47 2.58
N LEU A 240 2.42 -22.86 3.14
CA LEU A 240 3.70 -22.76 2.44
C LEU A 240 3.74 -23.63 1.18
N SER A 241 3.09 -24.79 1.20
CA SER A 241 2.99 -25.71 0.06
C SER A 241 2.31 -25.09 -1.17
N GLU A 242 1.50 -24.04 -0.99
CA GLU A 242 0.90 -23.31 -2.10
C GLU A 242 1.91 -22.45 -2.87
N LEU A 243 3.07 -22.18 -2.26
CA LEU A 243 4.11 -21.29 -2.79
C LEU A 243 5.39 -22.05 -3.16
N ILE A 244 5.72 -23.10 -2.41
CA ILE A 244 6.96 -23.87 -2.54
C ILE A 244 6.71 -25.35 -2.42
N ASP A 245 7.52 -26.15 -3.12
CA ASP A 245 7.58 -27.59 -2.88
C ASP A 245 8.25 -27.83 -1.53
N ILE A 246 7.47 -28.33 -0.57
CA ILE A 246 7.87 -28.52 0.81
C ILE A 246 7.22 -29.79 1.37
N ASP A 247 7.97 -30.51 2.20
CA ASP A 247 7.49 -31.71 2.86
C ASP A 247 6.33 -31.38 3.82
N GLU A 248 5.35 -32.28 3.93
CA GLU A 248 4.16 -32.12 4.80
C GLU A 248 4.52 -31.81 6.26
N GLU A 249 5.68 -32.27 6.74
CA GLU A 249 6.16 -32.00 8.10
C GLU A 249 6.57 -30.54 8.35
N HIS A 250 6.75 -29.77 7.27
CA HIS A 250 7.14 -28.36 7.30
C HIS A 250 6.09 -27.46 6.65
N ASP A 251 5.00 -28.04 6.13
CA ASP A 251 3.89 -27.30 5.57
C ASP A 251 3.00 -26.75 6.68
N GLU A 252 3.34 -25.53 7.11
CA GLU A 252 2.57 -24.81 8.11
C GLU A 252 1.79 -23.67 7.46
N GLU A 253 0.60 -23.41 8.02
CA GLU A 253 -0.17 -22.23 7.69
C GLU A 253 0.62 -20.97 8.06
N ILE A 254 0.58 -19.98 7.17
CA ILE A 254 1.26 -18.71 7.35
C ILE A 254 0.41 -17.84 8.26
N TYR A 255 0.92 -17.57 9.46
CA TYR A 255 0.20 -16.79 10.45
C TYR A 255 0.37 -15.29 10.21
N PHE A 256 -0.74 -14.60 9.95
CA PHE A 256 -0.80 -13.14 9.93
C PHE A 256 -1.42 -12.67 11.25
N ASP A 257 -0.69 -11.86 12.03
CA ASP A 257 -1.12 -11.40 13.34
C ASP A 257 -2.20 -10.29 13.25
N TRP A 258 -3.38 -10.68 12.78
CA TRP A 258 -4.55 -9.82 12.69
C TRP A 258 -5.07 -9.38 14.06
N VAL A 259 -4.79 -10.15 15.11
CA VAL A 259 -5.20 -9.80 16.48
C VAL A 259 -4.42 -8.56 16.92
N ASN A 260 -3.08 -8.59 16.83
CA ASN A 260 -2.24 -7.44 17.15
C ASN A 260 -2.54 -6.24 16.23
N PHE A 261 -2.86 -6.47 14.95
CA PHE A 261 -3.33 -5.41 14.06
C PHE A 261 -4.56 -4.69 14.64
N LEU A 262 -5.60 -5.44 14.99
CA LEU A 262 -6.86 -4.89 15.50
C LEU A 262 -6.69 -4.21 16.86
N GLU A 263 -5.77 -4.71 17.70
CA GLU A 263 -5.43 -4.09 18.99
C GLU A 263 -4.72 -2.74 18.83
N THR A 264 -3.86 -2.61 17.80
CA THR A 264 -3.08 -1.40 17.52
C THR A 264 -3.78 -0.44 16.54
N LEU A 265 -4.86 -0.87 15.88
CA LEU A 265 -5.60 -0.07 14.91
C LEU A 265 -6.14 1.23 15.53
N LYS A 266 -6.60 1.20 16.78
CA LYS A 266 -7.07 2.39 17.49
C LYS A 266 -6.00 3.49 17.60
N GLU A 267 -4.75 3.12 17.86
CA GLU A 267 -3.65 4.08 18.00
C GLU A 267 -3.23 4.59 16.62
N THR A 268 -3.22 3.70 15.62
CA THR A 268 -2.98 4.07 14.22
C THR A 268 -3.99 5.10 13.71
N ILE A 269 -5.27 4.92 14.01
CA ILE A 269 -6.33 5.87 13.64
C ILE A 269 -6.09 7.24 14.31
N LYS A 270 -5.61 7.25 15.55
CA LYS A 270 -5.31 8.49 16.27
C LYS A 270 -4.05 9.17 15.74
N GLU A 271 -3.00 8.42 15.43
CA GLU A 271 -1.79 8.91 14.76
C GLU A 271 -2.16 9.58 13.42
N MET A 272 -2.94 8.90 12.58
CA MET A 272 -3.45 9.46 11.33
C MET A 272 -4.29 10.73 11.55
N ALA A 273 -5.05 10.81 12.65
CA ALA A 273 -5.85 11.99 12.97
C ALA A 273 -4.96 13.19 13.35
N VAL A 274 -3.88 12.94 14.10
CA VAL A 274 -2.85 13.95 14.43
C VAL A 274 -2.16 14.43 13.15
N ASP A 275 -1.70 13.53 12.30
CA ASP A 275 -0.99 13.88 11.07
C ASP A 275 -1.85 14.77 10.16
N ARG A 276 -3.11 14.36 9.94
CA ARG A 276 -4.08 15.14 9.15
C ARG A 276 -4.41 16.48 9.78
N TYR A 277 -4.42 16.56 11.10
CA TYR A 277 -4.63 17.81 11.82
C TYR A 277 -3.48 18.78 11.61
N VAL A 278 -2.25 18.31 11.77
CA VAL A 278 -1.03 19.10 11.58
C VAL A 278 -0.97 19.60 10.14
N GLU A 279 -1.11 18.69 9.16
CA GLU A 279 -1.12 19.02 7.73
C GLU A 279 -2.20 20.07 7.42
N ALA A 280 -3.40 19.92 7.94
CA ALA A 280 -4.49 20.86 7.69
C ALA A 280 -4.27 22.26 8.27
N LEU A 281 -3.56 22.37 9.40
CA LEU A 281 -3.21 23.66 9.99
C LEU A 281 -2.07 24.33 9.24
N ASP A 282 -1.04 23.58 8.87
CA ASP A 282 0.09 24.08 8.06
C ASP A 282 -0.44 24.62 6.72
N ASP A 283 -1.28 23.83 6.06
CA ASP A 283 -2.03 24.21 4.85
C ASP A 283 -2.82 25.52 5.02
N ALA A 284 -3.43 25.73 6.20
CA ALA A 284 -4.22 26.92 6.48
C ALA A 284 -3.35 28.15 6.71
N GLU A 285 -2.21 27.99 7.36
CA GLU A 285 -1.22 29.04 7.58
C GLU A 285 -0.57 29.46 6.25
N GLU A 286 -0.20 28.52 5.38
CA GLU A 286 0.36 28.80 4.07
C GLU A 286 -0.60 29.59 3.18
N ARG A 287 -1.88 29.22 3.18
CA ARG A 287 -2.94 29.99 2.49
C ARG A 287 -3.08 31.41 3.03
N ALA A 288 -2.91 31.62 4.34
CA ALA A 288 -2.99 32.94 4.95
C ALA A 288 -1.78 33.81 4.60
N ASN A 289 -0.59 33.20 4.49
CA ASN A 289 0.67 33.88 4.23
C ASN A 289 0.96 34.09 2.73
N GLY A 290 0.23 33.42 1.83
CA GLY A 290 0.44 33.52 0.39
C GLY A 290 1.78 32.97 -0.09
N VAL A 291 2.39 32.09 0.72
CA VAL A 291 3.67 31.43 0.43
C VAL A 291 3.37 30.00 0.03
N ASP A 292 3.57 29.68 -1.25
CA ASP A 292 3.69 28.30 -1.72
C ASP A 292 5.17 27.91 -1.52
N LYS A 293 5.46 27.10 -0.49
CA LYS A 293 6.84 26.70 -0.17
C LYS A 293 7.44 25.76 -1.22
N ASP A 294 6.61 25.09 -2.00
CA ASP A 294 7.05 24.19 -3.08
C ASP A 294 7.38 24.97 -4.36
N TYR A 295 6.89 26.21 -4.47
CA TYR A 295 7.24 27.10 -5.58
C TYR A 295 8.58 27.82 -5.35
N GLN A 296 9.67 27.18 -5.75
CA GLN A 296 10.90 27.92 -6.00
C GLN A 296 10.77 28.68 -7.32
N GLN A 297 10.76 30.02 -7.25
CA GLN A 297 10.88 30.85 -8.45
C GLN A 297 12.12 30.41 -9.25
N PRO A 298 12.02 30.20 -10.57
CA PRO A 298 13.19 29.93 -11.39
C PRO A 298 14.20 31.05 -11.17
N SER A 299 15.41 30.68 -10.74
CA SER A 299 16.52 31.62 -10.59
C SER A 299 16.66 32.39 -11.90
N GLN A 300 16.47 33.71 -11.86
CA GLN A 300 16.69 34.57 -13.01
C GLN A 300 18.14 34.39 -13.45
N ALA A 301 18.32 33.64 -14.55
CA ALA A 301 19.59 33.59 -15.23
C ALA A 301 19.98 35.01 -15.58
N SER A 302 21.10 35.46 -15.01
CA SER A 302 21.69 36.75 -15.25
C SER A 302 22.03 36.83 -16.73
N SER A 303 21.24 37.57 -17.51
CA SER A 303 21.58 37.90 -18.89
C SER A 303 22.84 38.78 -18.87
N ALA A 304 23.96 38.20 -19.29
CA ALA A 304 25.16 38.92 -19.72
C ALA A 304 25.28 38.80 -21.24
#